data_AF-A0AAJ0SF25-F1
#
_entry.id   AF-A0AAJ0SF25-F1
#
_cell.length_a   1.000
_cell.length_b   1.000
_cell.length_c   1.000
_cell.angle_alpha   90.00
_cell.angle_beta   90.00
_cell.angle_gamma   90.00
#
_symmetry.space_group_name_H-M   'P 1'
#
loop_
_entity.id
_entity.type
_entity.pdbx_description
1 polymer ?
#
loop_
_entity_poly.entity_id
_entity_poly.type
_entity_poly.pdbx_seq_one_letter_code
_entity_poly.pdbx_strand_id
1 'polypeptide(L)'
;MLKLYKQKDNQLWYWETWDKDEKTAIVHWGVVGEQGENKEVKGGLFSSFRKNVQKEIDQKLKEGYTEFDQDKVSFLEIEYSIDGFGTEQDLAKRHILEQKMDEVLGWTGLGHTDGGSIGSGTMEVGCMVVDFDIAKKVIEERLKGTEFGNYSRIFKIDQE
;
A
#
# COMPACT_ATOMS: atom_id res chain seq x y z
N MET A 1 2.96 -0.14 13.29
CA MET A 1 2.34 -1.09 12.36
C MET A 1 3.37 -2.17 12.05
N LEU A 2 2.96 -3.42 11.88
CA LEU A 2 3.80 -4.52 11.39
C LEU A 2 3.10 -5.13 10.18
N LYS A 3 3.84 -5.38 9.09
CA LYS A 3 3.33 -6.03 7.88
C LYS A 3 4.26 -7.17 7.48
N LEU A 4 3.68 -8.33 7.21
CA LEU A 4 4.37 -9.56 6.90
C LEU A 4 3.82 -10.17 5.61
N TYR A 5 4.67 -10.91 4.90
CA TYR A 5 4.38 -11.50 3.61
C TYR A 5 4.80 -12.96 3.54
N LYS A 6 4.12 -13.73 2.68
CA LYS A 6 4.48 -15.11 2.40
C LYS A 6 4.08 -15.49 0.98
N GLN A 7 5.01 -16.09 0.24
CA GLN A 7 4.67 -16.76 -1.02
C GLN A 7 3.97 -18.09 -0.72
N LYS A 8 2.78 -18.29 -1.27
CA LYS A 8 1.99 -19.53 -1.12
C LYS A 8 1.12 -19.74 -2.36
N ASP A 9 1.12 -20.95 -2.91
CA ASP A 9 0.27 -21.33 -4.05
C ASP A 9 0.41 -20.38 -5.27
N ASN A 10 1.65 -19.94 -5.53
CA ASN A 10 1.98 -18.97 -6.58
C ASN A 10 1.33 -17.59 -6.42
N GLN A 11 0.87 -17.26 -5.21
CA GLN A 11 0.34 -15.94 -4.83
C GLN A 11 1.17 -15.38 -3.67
N LEU A 12 1.28 -14.06 -3.63
CA LEU A 12 1.84 -13.35 -2.48
C LEU A 12 0.71 -13.04 -1.50
N TRP A 13 0.85 -13.50 -0.26
CA TRP A 13 -0.11 -13.23 0.82
C TRP A 13 0.47 -12.20 1.77
N TYR A 14 -0.40 -11.37 2.33
CA TYR A 14 -0.03 -10.41 3.39
C TYR A 14 -0.82 -10.66 4.67
N TRP A 15 -0.20 -10.26 5.77
CA TRP A 15 -0.81 -10.14 7.08
C TRP A 15 -0.23 -8.91 7.76
N GLU A 16 -1.06 -8.05 8.32
CA GLU A 16 -0.60 -6.85 9.00
C GLU A 16 -1.42 -6.55 10.25
N THR A 17 -0.84 -5.71 11.11
CA THR A 17 -1.51 -5.23 12.31
C THR A 17 -1.05 -3.83 12.72
N TRP A 18 -1.98 -3.06 13.29
CA TRP A 18 -1.73 -1.76 13.89
C TRP A 18 -2.65 -1.53 15.10
N ASP A 19 -2.17 -0.73 16.05
CA ASP A 19 -2.99 -0.25 17.16
C ASP A 19 -4.05 0.72 16.59
N LYS A 20 -5.34 0.42 16.81
CA LYS A 20 -6.45 1.33 16.48
C LYS A 20 -6.65 2.37 17.57
N ASP A 21 -6.53 1.92 18.82
CA ASP A 21 -6.64 2.73 20.03
C ASP A 21 -5.87 2.04 21.18
N GLU A 22 -5.97 2.59 22.40
CA GLU A 22 -5.27 2.07 23.57
C GLU A 22 -5.70 0.65 24.02
N LYS A 23 -6.78 0.10 23.47
CA LYS A 23 -7.41 -1.16 23.90
C LYS A 23 -7.65 -2.14 22.75
N THR A 24 -7.45 -1.71 21.50
CA THR A 24 -7.84 -2.46 20.30
C THR A 24 -6.76 -2.35 19.23
N ALA A 25 -6.46 -3.48 18.59
CA ALA A 25 -5.69 -3.52 17.34
C ALA A 25 -6.59 -3.96 16.19
N ILE A 26 -6.23 -3.57 14.97
CA ILE A 26 -6.73 -4.21 13.75
C ILE A 26 -5.72 -5.25 13.29
N VAL A 27 -6.25 -6.38 12.83
CA VAL A 27 -5.51 -7.36 12.03
C VAL A 27 -6.16 -7.41 10.66
N HIS A 28 -5.35 -7.32 9.62
CA HIS A 28 -5.79 -7.29 8.22
C HIS A 28 -4.95 -8.29 7.42
N TRP A 29 -5.58 -9.09 6.56
CA TRP A 29 -4.90 -10.15 5.81
C TRP A 29 -5.59 -10.46 4.50
N GLY A 30 -4.84 -10.99 3.54
CA GLY A 30 -5.38 -11.39 2.26
C GLY A 30 -4.31 -11.76 1.25
N VAL A 31 -4.74 -11.93 0.01
CA VAL A 31 -3.86 -12.02 -1.14
C VAL A 31 -3.48 -10.59 -1.56
N VAL A 32 -2.20 -10.35 -1.83
CA VAL A 32 -1.72 -9.05 -2.31
C VAL A 32 -2.43 -8.68 -3.61
N GLY A 33 -2.93 -7.44 -3.67
CA GLY A 33 -3.77 -6.93 -4.75
C GLY A 33 -5.28 -7.06 -4.52
N GLU A 34 -5.70 -7.81 -3.50
CA GLU A 34 -7.10 -7.94 -3.09
C GLU A 34 -7.37 -7.17 -1.79
N GLN A 35 -8.61 -6.74 -1.59
CA GLN A 35 -9.03 -5.97 -0.40
C GLN A 35 -8.86 -6.74 0.91
N GLY A 36 -8.77 -8.08 0.87
CA GLY A 36 -8.59 -8.92 2.05
C GLY A 36 -9.75 -8.88 3.05
N GLU A 37 -9.45 -9.35 4.26
CA GLU A 37 -10.34 -9.40 5.41
C GLU A 37 -9.66 -8.74 6.61
N ASN A 38 -10.45 -8.10 7.48
CA ASN A 38 -9.95 -7.54 8.72
C ASN A 38 -10.82 -7.93 9.92
N LYS A 39 -10.20 -7.90 11.10
CA LYS A 39 -10.87 -8.08 12.39
C LYS A 39 -10.27 -7.16 13.44
N GLU A 40 -11.08 -6.83 14.44
CA GLU A 40 -10.60 -6.18 15.66
C GLU A 40 -10.10 -7.23 16.65
N VAL A 41 -8.92 -6.99 17.23
CA VAL A 41 -8.38 -7.77 18.34
C VAL A 41 -8.46 -6.92 19.60
N LYS A 42 -9.28 -7.35 20.56
CA LYS A 42 -9.51 -6.66 21.83
C LYS A 42 -8.84 -7.39 23.00
N GLY A 43 -8.62 -6.67 24.08
CA GLY A 43 -8.23 -7.26 25.36
C GLY A 43 -9.42 -8.00 25.99
N GLY A 44 -9.13 -9.13 26.64
CA GLY A 44 -10.11 -9.81 27.50
C GLY A 44 -9.96 -9.38 28.96
N LEU A 45 -10.84 -9.88 29.86
CA LEU A 45 -10.78 -9.59 31.30
C LEU A 45 -9.41 -9.87 31.94
N PHE A 46 -8.62 -10.80 31.38
CA PHE A 46 -7.35 -11.25 31.93
C PHE A 46 -6.15 -11.12 30.97
N SER A 47 -6.33 -10.51 29.79
CA SER A 47 -5.25 -10.35 28.80
C SER A 47 -5.35 -9.05 28.04
N SER A 48 -4.24 -8.34 27.89
CA SER A 48 -4.18 -7.16 27.03
C SER A 48 -4.27 -7.57 25.55
N PHE A 49 -4.86 -6.72 24.73
CA PHE A 49 -4.94 -6.96 23.28
C PHE A 49 -3.55 -7.20 22.67
N ARG A 50 -2.51 -6.48 23.14
CA ARG A 50 -1.12 -6.66 22.71
C ARG A 50 -0.60 -8.09 22.87
N LYS A 51 -0.97 -8.79 23.97
CA LYS A 51 -0.60 -10.21 24.14
C LYS A 51 -1.31 -11.11 23.13
N ASN A 52 -2.53 -10.79 22.74
CA ASN A 52 -3.27 -11.54 21.73
C ASN A 52 -2.68 -11.30 20.34
N VAL A 53 -2.37 -10.05 20.00
CA VAL A 53 -1.68 -9.68 18.76
C VAL A 53 -0.32 -10.37 18.65
N GLN A 54 0.49 -10.35 19.72
CA GLN A 54 1.81 -11.00 19.71
C GLN A 54 1.72 -12.50 19.42
N LYS A 55 0.71 -13.20 19.95
CA LYS A 55 0.49 -14.62 19.64
C LYS A 55 0.18 -14.84 18.16
N GLU A 56 -0.60 -13.96 17.54
CA GLU A 56 -0.87 -14.02 16.10
C GLU A 56 0.39 -13.76 15.28
N ILE A 57 1.21 -12.78 15.67
CA ILE A 57 2.52 -12.50 15.05
C ILE A 57 3.42 -13.75 15.12
N ASP A 58 3.60 -14.32 16.31
CA ASP A 58 4.45 -15.49 16.52
C ASP A 58 3.97 -16.69 15.69
N GLN A 59 2.64 -16.85 15.55
CA GLN A 59 2.06 -17.88 14.71
C GLN A 59 2.37 -17.61 13.22
N LYS A 60 2.22 -16.38 12.74
CA LYS A 60 2.50 -16.03 11.34
C LYS A 60 3.97 -16.22 10.99
N LEU A 61 4.89 -15.85 11.88
CA LEU A 61 6.31 -16.11 11.71
C LEU A 61 6.61 -17.62 11.63
N LYS A 62 5.98 -18.45 12.48
CA LYS A 62 6.08 -19.93 12.39
C LYS A 62 5.47 -20.50 11.12
N GLU A 63 4.43 -19.88 10.59
CA GLU A 63 3.85 -20.21 9.30
C GLU A 63 4.78 -19.81 8.13
N GLY A 64 5.88 -19.10 8.38
CA GLY A 64 6.85 -18.68 7.36
C GLY A 64 6.55 -17.34 6.73
N TYR A 65 5.72 -16.51 7.36
CA TYR A 65 5.62 -15.10 7.00
C TYR A 65 6.86 -14.33 7.48
N THR A 66 7.31 -13.35 6.71
CA THR A 66 8.44 -12.48 7.05
C THR A 66 8.13 -11.03 6.70
N GLU A 67 8.85 -10.07 7.28
CA GLU A 67 8.80 -8.69 6.77
C GLU A 67 9.27 -8.63 5.31
N PHE A 68 8.82 -7.62 4.57
CA PHE A 68 9.22 -7.47 3.18
C PHE A 68 10.67 -7.01 3.09
N ASP A 69 11.40 -7.67 2.21
CA ASP A 69 12.78 -7.32 1.89
C ASP A 69 12.82 -5.95 1.20
N GLN A 70 13.36 -4.94 1.89
CA GLN A 70 13.36 -3.57 1.39
C GLN A 70 14.17 -3.42 0.09
N ASP A 71 15.18 -4.28 -0.12
CA ASP A 71 15.99 -4.30 -1.34
C ASP A 71 15.21 -4.83 -2.55
N LYS A 72 14.02 -5.43 -2.33
CA LYS A 72 13.14 -5.94 -3.38
C LYS A 72 11.94 -5.02 -3.67
N VAL A 73 11.80 -3.92 -2.93
CA VAL A 73 10.72 -2.96 -3.18
C VAL A 73 10.91 -2.35 -4.55
N SER A 74 9.82 -2.25 -5.30
CA SER A 74 9.80 -1.54 -6.58
C SER A 74 9.27 -0.12 -6.37
N PHE A 75 9.90 0.86 -6.99
CA PHE A 75 9.37 2.21 -7.09
C PHE A 75 8.48 2.29 -8.34
N LEU A 76 7.20 2.61 -8.13
CA LEU A 76 6.20 2.79 -9.18
C LEU A 76 5.82 4.27 -9.25
N GLU A 77 5.81 4.85 -10.44
CA GLU A 77 5.35 6.22 -10.68
C GLU A 77 4.10 6.26 -11.54
N ILE A 78 3.16 7.12 -11.14
CA ILE A 78 1.98 7.51 -11.91
C ILE A 78 2.22 8.93 -12.41
N GLU A 79 2.40 9.10 -13.71
CA GLU A 79 2.75 10.39 -14.33
C GLU A 79 1.56 10.99 -15.08
N TYR A 80 1.40 12.31 -14.99
CA TYR A 80 0.49 13.12 -15.79
C TYR A 80 1.27 14.22 -16.49
N SER A 81 0.91 14.50 -17.73
CA SER A 81 1.41 15.69 -18.43
C SER A 81 0.66 16.95 -17.97
N ILE A 82 1.41 18.01 -17.69
CA ILE A 82 0.92 19.33 -17.28
C ILE A 82 1.70 20.43 -18.01
N ASP A 83 1.28 21.68 -17.86
CA ASP A 83 2.01 22.82 -18.43
C ASP A 83 3.06 23.37 -17.44
N GLY A 84 4.33 23.37 -17.85
CA GLY A 84 5.42 24.03 -17.13
C GLY A 84 5.59 23.53 -15.68
N PHE A 85 5.43 24.42 -14.71
CA PHE A 85 5.53 24.08 -13.28
C PHE A 85 4.20 23.62 -12.66
N GLY A 86 3.15 23.50 -13.47
CA GLY A 86 1.81 23.18 -13.02
C GLY A 86 1.07 24.35 -12.39
N THR A 87 -0.17 24.10 -12.04
CA THR A 87 -1.09 25.03 -11.38
C THR A 87 -1.38 24.58 -9.94
N GLU A 88 -2.06 25.42 -9.16
CA GLU A 88 -2.58 25.02 -7.85
C GLU A 88 -3.57 23.85 -7.95
N GLN A 89 -4.28 23.72 -9.08
CA GLN A 89 -5.23 22.64 -9.33
C GLN A 89 -4.50 21.32 -9.57
N ASP A 90 -3.38 21.35 -10.30
CA ASP A 90 -2.52 20.17 -10.48
C ASP A 90 -1.92 19.74 -9.15
N LEU A 91 -1.42 20.70 -8.35
CA LEU A 91 -0.90 20.41 -7.02
C LEU A 91 -1.97 19.80 -6.10
N ALA A 92 -3.19 20.33 -6.11
CA ALA A 92 -4.31 19.77 -5.37
C ALA A 92 -4.67 18.35 -5.84
N LYS A 93 -4.70 18.13 -7.17
CA LYS A 93 -4.92 16.81 -7.77
C LYS A 93 -3.86 15.81 -7.29
N ARG A 94 -2.59 16.19 -7.27
CA ARG A 94 -1.48 15.34 -6.77
C ARG A 94 -1.75 14.89 -5.35
N HIS A 95 -2.07 15.81 -4.44
CA HIS A 95 -2.31 15.48 -3.03
C HIS A 95 -3.52 14.55 -2.83
N ILE A 96 -4.60 14.74 -3.59
CA ILE A 96 -5.75 13.84 -3.54
C ILE A 96 -5.36 12.45 -4.06
N LEU A 97 -4.57 12.41 -5.14
CA LEU A 97 -4.09 11.14 -5.70
C LEU A 97 -3.15 10.42 -4.73
N GLU A 98 -2.23 11.13 -4.07
CA GLU A 98 -1.32 10.57 -3.06
C GLU A 98 -2.10 9.84 -1.94
N GLN A 99 -3.11 10.51 -1.38
CA GLN A 99 -3.97 9.93 -0.33
C GLN A 99 -4.76 8.73 -0.85
N LYS A 100 -5.33 8.84 -2.06
CA LYS A 100 -6.09 7.76 -2.68
C LYS A 100 -5.21 6.53 -2.94
N MET A 101 -3.98 6.73 -3.41
CA MET A 101 -3.03 5.63 -3.65
C MET A 101 -2.55 5.01 -2.34
N ASP A 102 -2.35 5.81 -1.29
CA ASP A 102 -1.95 5.28 0.02
C ASP A 102 -3.04 4.37 0.59
N GLU A 103 -4.31 4.79 0.49
CA GLU A 103 -5.46 3.98 0.88
C GLU A 103 -5.56 2.70 0.04
N VAL A 104 -5.49 2.81 -1.30
CA VAL A 104 -5.59 1.65 -2.21
C VAL A 104 -4.49 0.64 -1.92
N LEU A 105 -3.23 1.09 -1.84
CA LEU A 105 -2.06 0.22 -1.66
C LEU A 105 -2.04 -0.39 -0.24
N GLY A 106 -2.44 0.38 0.76
CA GLY A 106 -2.56 -0.07 2.15
C GLY A 106 -3.56 -1.22 2.27
N TRP A 107 -4.80 -1.01 1.80
CA TRP A 107 -5.88 -2.01 1.88
C TRP A 107 -5.73 -3.21 0.94
N THR A 108 -4.75 -3.19 0.04
CA THR A 108 -4.47 -4.32 -0.85
C THR A 108 -3.15 -5.02 -0.53
N GLY A 109 -2.49 -4.62 0.57
CA GLY A 109 -1.19 -5.17 0.95
C GLY A 109 -0.09 -4.92 -0.08
N LEU A 110 -0.25 -3.92 -0.95
CA LEU A 110 0.65 -3.67 -2.07
C LEU A 110 1.78 -2.71 -1.74
N GLY A 111 1.63 -1.87 -0.72
CA GLY A 111 2.65 -0.87 -0.39
C GLY A 111 2.05 0.38 0.23
N HIS A 112 2.68 1.52 -0.07
CA HIS A 112 2.26 2.85 0.35
C HIS A 112 2.76 3.91 -0.64
N THR A 113 2.22 5.12 -0.53
CA THR A 113 2.67 6.27 -1.32
C THR A 113 3.94 6.87 -0.69
N ASP A 114 4.92 7.26 -1.51
CA ASP A 114 6.20 7.89 -1.11
C ASP A 114 6.32 9.32 -1.66
N GLY A 115 5.20 10.04 -1.67
CA GLY A 115 5.08 11.41 -2.15
C GLY A 115 4.92 11.54 -3.67
N GLY A 116 5.35 12.68 -4.19
CA GLY A 116 5.19 13.01 -5.60
C GLY A 116 5.87 14.32 -5.96
N SER A 117 6.13 14.51 -7.25
CA SER A 117 6.75 15.72 -7.80
C SER A 117 5.80 16.46 -8.73
N ILE A 118 6.14 17.72 -9.00
CA ILE A 118 5.47 18.54 -9.99
C ILE A 118 6.47 19.54 -10.56
N GLY A 119 6.51 19.66 -11.88
CA GLY A 119 7.45 20.55 -12.56
C GLY A 119 7.80 20.06 -13.95
N SER A 120 8.51 20.89 -14.72
CA SER A 120 9.11 20.47 -15.99
C SER A 120 8.15 19.81 -17.00
N GLY A 121 6.85 20.12 -16.94
CA GLY A 121 5.81 19.57 -17.81
C GLY A 121 5.13 18.30 -17.30
N THR A 122 5.45 17.84 -16.08
CA THR A 122 4.86 16.64 -15.50
C THR A 122 4.48 16.79 -14.02
N MET A 123 3.54 15.96 -13.60
CA MET A 123 3.13 15.74 -12.20
C MET A 123 3.15 14.24 -11.94
N GLU A 124 3.81 13.83 -10.86
CA GLU A 124 4.01 12.43 -10.52
C GLU A 124 3.52 12.11 -9.11
N VAL A 125 3.04 10.88 -8.91
CA VAL A 125 2.88 10.26 -7.60
C VAL A 125 3.73 8.99 -7.57
N GLY A 126 4.68 8.95 -6.63
CA GLY A 126 5.59 7.84 -6.42
C GLY A 126 5.06 6.90 -5.34
N CYS A 127 5.19 5.60 -5.57
CA CYS A 127 4.73 4.54 -4.67
C CYS A 127 5.84 3.52 -4.45
N MET A 128 6.00 3.07 -3.21
CA MET A 128 6.85 1.94 -2.85
C MET A 128 5.98 0.68 -2.78
N VAL A 129 6.17 -0.24 -3.73
CA VAL A 129 5.32 -1.41 -3.91
C VAL A 129 6.07 -2.73 -3.83
N VAL A 130 5.43 -3.75 -3.25
CA VAL A 130 6.01 -5.09 -3.07
C VAL A 130 5.95 -5.96 -4.33
N ASP A 131 5.05 -5.62 -5.25
CA ASP A 131 4.91 -6.26 -6.55
C ASP A 131 4.42 -5.21 -7.56
N PHE A 132 5.27 -4.88 -8.53
CA PHE A 132 4.99 -3.83 -9.51
C PHE A 132 3.80 -4.18 -10.42
N ASP A 133 3.74 -5.42 -10.93
CA ASP A 133 2.75 -5.81 -11.93
C ASP A 133 1.35 -5.87 -11.31
N ILE A 134 1.24 -6.40 -10.08
CA ILE A 134 -0.02 -6.41 -9.34
C ILE A 134 -0.42 -4.97 -8.97
N ALA A 135 0.52 -4.15 -8.47
CA ALA A 135 0.23 -2.76 -8.11
C ALA A 135 -0.27 -1.95 -9.31
N LYS A 136 0.42 -2.03 -10.45
CA LYS A 136 0.02 -1.36 -11.68
C LYS A 136 -1.41 -1.74 -12.07
N LYS A 137 -1.72 -3.04 -12.13
CA LYS A 137 -3.06 -3.51 -12.49
C LYS A 137 -4.14 -2.95 -11.56
N VAL A 138 -3.92 -3.02 -10.24
CA VAL A 138 -4.87 -2.50 -9.24
C VAL A 138 -5.07 -1.00 -9.41
N ILE A 139 -3.99 -0.23 -9.59
CA ILE A 139 -4.05 1.22 -9.79
C ILE A 139 -4.84 1.54 -11.07
N GLU A 140 -4.52 0.90 -12.19
CA GLU A 140 -5.24 1.10 -13.47
C GLU A 140 -6.75 0.85 -13.31
N GLU A 141 -7.14 -0.24 -12.64
CA GLU A 141 -8.53 -0.56 -12.34
C GLU A 141 -9.21 0.49 -11.43
N ARG A 142 -8.49 1.04 -10.43
CA ARG A 142 -9.02 2.03 -9.48
C ARG A 142 -9.10 3.45 -10.04
N LEU A 143 -8.27 3.80 -11.02
CA LEU A 143 -8.27 5.10 -11.67
C LEU A 143 -9.23 5.15 -12.87
N LYS A 144 -9.49 4.01 -13.52
CA LYS A 144 -10.38 3.91 -14.68
C LYS A 144 -11.76 4.52 -14.41
N GLY A 145 -12.18 5.42 -15.30
CA GLY A 145 -13.49 6.08 -15.21
C GLY A 145 -13.61 7.13 -14.10
N THR A 146 -12.50 7.48 -13.44
CA THR A 146 -12.43 8.58 -12.47
C THR A 146 -11.73 9.80 -13.07
N GLU A 147 -11.74 10.94 -12.36
CA GLU A 147 -10.99 12.14 -12.76
C GLU A 147 -9.46 11.94 -12.85
N PHE A 148 -8.96 10.84 -12.29
CA PHE A 148 -7.56 10.42 -12.31
C PHE A 148 -7.27 9.42 -13.45
N GLY A 149 -8.26 9.05 -14.25
CA GLY A 149 -8.08 8.08 -15.34
C GLY A 149 -7.26 8.59 -16.52
N ASN A 150 -6.84 9.86 -16.51
CA ASN A 150 -6.11 10.53 -17.59
C ASN A 150 -4.60 10.64 -17.34
N TYR A 151 -4.01 9.68 -16.62
CA TYR A 151 -2.56 9.58 -16.48
C TYR A 151 -1.90 9.29 -17.84
N SER A 152 -0.67 9.80 -18.02
CA SER A 152 0.14 9.58 -19.21
C SER A 152 0.73 8.17 -19.22
N ARG A 153 1.25 7.71 -18.08
CA ARG A 153 1.84 6.38 -17.91
C ARG A 153 1.95 5.95 -16.44
N ILE A 154 2.04 4.64 -16.24
CA ILE A 154 2.45 4.01 -14.98
C ILE A 154 3.65 3.12 -15.26
N PHE A 155 4.78 3.40 -14.62
CA PHE A 155 6.05 2.73 -14.90
C PHE A 155 6.87 2.51 -13.62
N LYS A 156 7.83 1.59 -13.73
CA LYS A 156 8.79 1.31 -12.67
C LYS A 156 9.98 2.27 -12.83
N ILE A 157 10.41 2.91 -11.74
CA ILE A 157 11.70 3.58 -11.72
C ILE A 157 12.76 2.50 -11.51
N ASP A 158 13.64 2.33 -12.49
CA ASP A 158 14.84 1.54 -12.30
C ASP A 158 15.79 2.34 -11.39
N GLN A 159 16.24 1.73 -10.29
CA GLN A 159 17.34 2.30 -9.52
C GLN A 159 18.60 2.21 -10.41
N GLU A 160 19.12 3.37 -10.84
CA GLU A 160 20.41 3.47 -11.55
C GLU A 160 21.58 2.92 -10.73
#